data_AF-A0A6A5WDJ6-F1
#
_entry.id   AF-A0A6A5WDJ6-F1
#
_cell.length_a   1.000
_cell.length_b   1.000
_cell.length_c   1.000
_cell.angle_alpha   90.00
_cell.angle_beta   90.00
_cell.angle_gamma   90.00
#
_symmetry.space_group_name_H-M   'P 1'
#
loop_
_entity.id
_entity.type
_entity.pdbx_description
1 polymer ?
#
loop_
_entity_poly.entity_id
_entity_poly.type
_entity_poly.pdbx_seq_one_letter_code
_entity_poly.pdbx_strand_id
1 'polypeptide(L)'
;MENIGKTICSNTPKLSPAKIAPTDETKRIREPIVALVNEQGDERGPKDRALKVKQAAIVDAEDDTLTLVKLPLPSNAKQAKKALRAHLGAHLGTHTLTEHGREVCIQLAPTHHLPKQQAKLWEELPRQQAADVDIKSTPPTQDIIDAAPFIKQIAYQLGQNQVFIKKNPAVPLPCSLHCCTEVREANGNPPHDGLLVIEPFVDALTVRPINSKQAKLAKYLTFERVLVSKLSVYYPTLKKMIKLDTCGLGFCSYCLDYLWDRRVIAWACLDAKESAVSSGDVEHNIQRRIEHFTYGSTI
;
A
#
# COMPACT_ATOMS: atom_id res chain seq x y z
N MET A 1 -30.43 9.54 48.06
CA MET A 1 -30.37 8.13 47.62
C MET A 1 -30.89 8.14 46.20
N GLU A 2 -30.12 7.95 45.12
CA GLU A 2 -28.92 7.15 44.89
C GLU A 2 -27.88 7.92 44.03
N ASN A 3 -26.63 7.52 44.18
CA ASN A 3 -25.42 8.12 43.60
C ASN A 3 -25.25 7.77 42.12
N ILE A 4 -25.00 8.78 41.27
CA ILE A 4 -24.47 8.60 39.91
C ILE A 4 -22.94 8.64 39.98
N GLY A 5 -22.33 7.46 39.93
CA GLY A 5 -20.89 7.30 39.86
C GLY A 5 -20.35 7.69 38.48
N LYS A 6 -19.61 8.79 38.42
CA LYS A 6 -18.71 9.13 37.30
C LYS A 6 -17.45 8.29 37.42
N THR A 7 -17.25 7.34 36.51
CA THR A 7 -15.96 6.62 36.39
C THR A 7 -15.09 7.34 35.38
N ILE A 8 -14.12 8.09 35.90
CA ILE A 8 -13.02 8.70 35.14
C ILE A 8 -11.93 7.64 35.02
N CYS A 9 -11.70 7.09 33.82
CA CYS A 9 -10.57 6.22 33.54
C CYS A 9 -9.41 7.04 32.98
N SER A 10 -8.59 7.61 33.87
CA SER A 10 -7.28 8.16 33.55
C SER A 10 -6.19 7.19 34.03
N ASN A 11 -5.65 6.37 33.15
CA ASN A 11 -4.45 5.57 33.42
C ASN A 11 -3.59 5.43 32.15
N THR A 12 -2.81 6.46 31.86
CA THR A 12 -1.65 6.38 30.96
C THR A 12 -0.43 5.92 31.78
N PRO A 13 0.18 4.76 31.50
CA PRO A 13 1.45 4.39 32.12
C PRO A 13 2.59 5.23 31.53
N LYS A 14 3.33 5.92 32.42
CA LYS A 14 4.59 6.58 32.10
C LYS A 14 5.66 5.54 31.79
N LEU A 15 6.15 5.51 30.55
CA LEU A 15 7.32 4.75 30.14
C LEU A 15 8.59 5.56 30.47
N SER A 16 9.41 5.02 31.37
CA SER A 16 10.76 5.53 31.65
C SER A 16 11.73 5.13 30.55
N PRO A 17 12.69 6.00 30.15
CA PRO A 17 13.65 5.68 29.11
C PRO A 17 14.73 4.70 29.63
N ALA A 18 14.88 3.57 28.93
CA ALA A 18 16.00 2.65 29.15
C ALA A 18 17.29 3.24 28.55
N LYS A 19 18.33 3.36 29.37
CA LYS A 19 19.70 3.68 28.95
C LYS A 19 20.26 2.49 28.17
N ILE A 20 20.55 2.68 26.89
CA ILE A 20 21.31 1.74 26.06
C ILE A 20 22.75 2.25 25.99
N ALA A 21 23.69 1.45 26.47
CA ALA A 21 25.13 1.70 26.32
C ALA A 21 25.58 1.38 24.88
N PRO A 22 26.53 2.13 24.31
CA PRO A 22 27.05 1.86 22.97
C PRO A 22 28.07 0.72 23.03
N THR A 23 27.81 -0.36 22.30
CA THR A 23 28.84 -1.36 21.98
C THR A 23 29.46 -1.02 20.63
N ASP A 24 30.72 -0.63 20.73
CA ASP A 24 31.70 -0.44 19.67
C ASP A 24 32.09 -1.82 19.11
N GLU A 25 31.83 -2.08 17.83
CA GLU A 25 32.53 -3.14 17.10
C GLU A 25 32.55 -2.84 15.60
N THR A 26 33.40 -1.89 15.26
CA THR A 26 33.96 -1.71 13.93
C THR A 26 35.00 -2.80 13.68
N LYS A 27 34.80 -3.71 12.71
CA LYS A 27 35.90 -4.31 11.92
C LYS A 27 35.39 -5.15 10.73
N ARG A 28 35.82 -4.70 9.54
CA ARG A 28 36.34 -5.42 8.35
C ARG A 28 35.87 -6.89 8.19
N ILE A 29 35.37 -7.29 7.02
CA ILE A 29 36.22 -7.73 5.89
C ILE A 29 35.52 -7.45 4.55
N ARG A 30 36.26 -6.83 3.63
CA ARG A 30 36.01 -6.81 2.18
C ARG A 30 36.78 -7.98 1.57
N GLU A 31 36.13 -8.83 0.78
CA GLU A 31 36.80 -9.62 -0.24
C GLU A 31 35.98 -9.57 -1.54
N PRO A 32 36.60 -9.22 -2.68
CA PRO A 32 35.98 -9.33 -4.00
C PRO A 32 36.20 -10.75 -4.56
N ILE A 33 35.11 -11.41 -4.96
CA ILE A 33 35.17 -12.64 -5.76
C ILE A 33 35.51 -12.22 -7.20
N VAL A 34 36.77 -12.44 -7.59
CA VAL A 34 37.27 -12.35 -8.97
C VAL A 34 37.14 -13.70 -9.65
N ALA A 35 36.86 -13.62 -10.95
CA ALA A 35 36.60 -14.65 -11.94
C ALA A 35 37.51 -15.90 -11.94
N LEU A 36 36.90 -17.02 -12.29
CA LEU A 36 37.53 -18.12 -13.01
C LEU A 36 36.69 -18.41 -14.25
N VAL A 37 37.05 -17.77 -15.36
CA VAL A 37 36.66 -18.20 -16.71
C VAL A 37 37.80 -19.07 -17.21
N ASN A 38 37.56 -20.37 -17.32
CA ASN A 38 38.44 -21.27 -18.05
C ASN A 38 38.01 -21.26 -19.52
N GLU A 39 38.83 -20.64 -20.36
CA GLU A 39 38.84 -20.83 -21.80
C GLU A 39 39.63 -22.11 -22.12
N GLN A 40 38.95 -23.13 -22.65
CA GLN A 40 39.58 -24.13 -23.50
C GLN A 40 38.64 -24.39 -24.67
N GLY A 41 39.14 -24.03 -25.85
CA GLY A 41 38.44 -24.14 -27.12
C GLY A 41 38.33 -25.57 -27.62
N ASP A 42 37.38 -25.76 -28.53
CA ASP A 42 37.52 -26.76 -29.57
C ASP A 42 36.96 -26.17 -30.87
N GLU A 43 37.87 -26.02 -31.83
CA GLU A 43 37.58 -25.68 -33.21
C GLU A 43 37.05 -26.94 -33.91
N ARG A 44 35.85 -26.87 -34.50
CA ARG A 44 35.52 -27.62 -35.74
C ARG A 44 34.15 -27.26 -36.31
N GLY A 45 34.17 -26.57 -37.46
CA GLY A 45 33.37 -26.96 -38.64
C GLY A 45 32.04 -26.23 -38.90
N PRO A 46 31.94 -25.42 -39.97
CA PRO A 46 30.71 -24.74 -40.39
C PRO A 46 30.02 -25.45 -41.56
N LYS A 47 28.71 -25.70 -41.49
CA LYS A 47 27.83 -25.84 -42.67
C LYS A 47 26.37 -25.46 -42.35
N ASP A 48 25.88 -24.50 -43.11
CA ASP A 48 24.50 -24.39 -43.60
C ASP A 48 23.33 -24.34 -42.59
N ARG A 49 22.92 -23.10 -42.27
CA ARG A 49 21.53 -22.71 -42.58
C ARG A 49 21.36 -21.21 -42.71
N ALA A 50 21.07 -20.83 -43.94
CA ALA A 50 20.74 -19.50 -44.39
C ALA A 50 19.49 -18.93 -43.71
N LEU A 51 19.56 -17.62 -43.48
CA LEU A 51 18.53 -16.59 -43.63
C LEU A 51 17.07 -17.00 -43.39
N LYS A 52 16.51 -16.46 -42.30
CA LYS A 52 15.35 -15.56 -42.43
C LYS A 52 15.52 -14.39 -41.46
N VAL A 53 16.26 -13.40 -41.95
CA VAL A 53 16.23 -12.03 -41.45
C VAL A 53 14.84 -11.45 -41.75
N LYS A 54 14.10 -11.11 -40.71
CA LYS A 54 13.16 -9.99 -40.73
C LYS A 54 13.66 -8.96 -39.72
N GLN A 55 14.56 -8.10 -40.20
CA GLN A 55 14.68 -6.71 -39.75
C GLN A 55 13.34 -5.98 -40.02
N ALA A 56 12.95 -4.89 -39.38
CA ALA A 56 13.37 -4.18 -38.18
C ALA A 56 12.43 -2.95 -38.08
N ALA A 57 12.16 -2.47 -36.87
CA ALA A 57 12.00 -1.05 -36.53
C ALA A 57 11.92 -0.95 -34.99
N ILE A 58 13.06 -0.77 -34.28
CA ILE A 58 13.69 0.51 -33.88
C ILE A 58 13.00 1.07 -32.63
N VAL A 59 13.63 1.47 -31.52
CA VAL A 59 15.01 1.49 -30.99
C VAL A 59 14.82 1.66 -29.47
N ASP A 60 15.61 0.97 -28.66
CA ASP A 60 16.35 1.60 -27.56
C ASP A 60 17.51 0.66 -27.23
N ALA A 61 18.67 1.08 -27.74
CA ALA A 61 19.96 0.52 -27.42
C ALA A 61 20.48 1.18 -26.14
N GLU A 62 21.26 0.40 -25.40
CA GLU A 62 22.02 0.72 -24.17
C GLU A 62 21.41 0.13 -22.89
N ASP A 63 21.47 -1.21 -22.77
CA ASP A 63 22.21 -1.81 -21.66
C ASP A 63 22.60 -3.25 -22.01
N ASP A 64 23.75 -3.68 -21.52
CA ASP A 64 24.45 -4.90 -21.89
C ASP A 64 23.61 -6.18 -21.74
N THR A 65 23.89 -7.10 -22.66
CA THR A 65 23.40 -8.47 -22.77
C THR A 65 23.67 -9.32 -21.52
N LEU A 66 22.90 -9.12 -20.46
CA LEU A 66 22.51 -10.21 -19.57
C LEU A 66 21.37 -10.95 -20.28
N THR A 67 21.70 -12.09 -20.88
CA THR A 67 20.72 -13.09 -21.30
C THR A 67 20.01 -13.57 -20.03
N LEU A 68 19.03 -12.79 -19.59
CA LEU A 68 18.29 -13.02 -18.35
C LEU A 68 17.46 -14.26 -18.64
N VAL A 69 17.99 -15.43 -18.25
CA VAL A 69 17.28 -16.70 -18.28
C VAL A 69 15.94 -16.42 -17.60
N LYS A 70 14.87 -16.34 -18.40
CA LYS A 70 13.52 -16.11 -17.90
C LYS A 70 13.10 -17.40 -17.20
N LEU A 71 13.57 -17.58 -15.97
CA LEU A 71 13.13 -18.66 -15.11
C LEU A 71 11.60 -18.53 -14.99
N PRO A 72 10.86 -19.62 -15.23
CA PRO A 72 9.41 -19.56 -15.14
C PRO A 72 9.04 -19.14 -13.73
N LEU A 73 8.44 -17.95 -13.62
CA LEU A 73 7.94 -17.45 -12.34
C LEU A 73 7.01 -18.50 -11.73
N PRO A 74 7.23 -18.90 -10.46
CA PRO A 74 6.28 -19.69 -9.70
C PRO A 74 4.84 -19.16 -9.87
N SER A 75 3.88 -20.09 -9.91
CA SER A 75 2.46 -19.79 -10.13
C SER A 75 1.96 -18.64 -9.22
N ASN A 76 2.41 -18.60 -7.97
CA ASN A 76 2.03 -17.56 -7.00
C ASN A 76 2.45 -16.14 -7.43
N ALA A 77 3.67 -15.95 -7.93
CA ALA A 77 4.11 -14.63 -8.38
C ALA A 77 3.32 -14.14 -9.60
N LYS A 78 2.98 -15.06 -10.53
CA LYS A 78 2.10 -14.72 -11.66
C LYS A 78 0.71 -14.31 -11.16
N GLN A 79 0.15 -15.02 -10.19
CA GLN A 79 -1.15 -14.71 -9.59
C GLN A 79 -1.15 -13.38 -8.83
N ALA A 80 -0.14 -13.12 -8.00
CA ALA A 80 -0.02 -11.86 -7.26
C ALA A 80 0.10 -10.65 -8.20
N LYS A 81 0.97 -10.75 -9.23
CA LYS A 81 1.11 -9.71 -10.27
C LYS A 81 -0.20 -9.46 -11.00
N LYS A 82 -0.89 -10.54 -11.41
CA LYS A 82 -2.17 -10.45 -12.11
C LYS A 82 -3.25 -9.82 -11.22
N ALA A 83 -3.31 -10.21 -9.95
CA ALA A 83 -4.29 -9.68 -9.00
C ALA A 83 -4.06 -8.18 -8.73
N LEU A 84 -2.81 -7.75 -8.50
CA LEU A 84 -2.46 -6.32 -8.34
C LEU A 84 -2.92 -5.51 -9.54
N ARG A 85 -2.53 -5.93 -10.75
CA ARG A 85 -2.89 -5.20 -11.98
C ARG A 85 -4.38 -5.20 -12.26
N ALA A 86 -5.07 -6.31 -11.99
CA ALA A 86 -6.51 -6.39 -12.18
C ALA A 86 -7.27 -5.50 -11.19
N HIS A 87 -6.86 -5.49 -9.92
CA HIS A 87 -7.45 -4.65 -8.88
C HIS A 87 -7.20 -3.16 -9.17
N LEU A 88 -5.94 -2.77 -9.38
CA LEU A 88 -5.58 -1.39 -9.75
C LEU A 88 -6.28 -0.96 -11.03
N GLY A 89 -6.32 -1.84 -12.04
CA GLY A 89 -6.96 -1.56 -13.32
C GLY A 89 -8.48 -1.35 -13.22
N ALA A 90 -9.14 -2.03 -12.27
CA ALA A 90 -10.57 -1.90 -12.06
C ALA A 90 -10.96 -0.58 -11.38
N HIS A 91 -10.06 0.00 -10.58
CA HIS A 91 -10.38 1.16 -9.74
C HIS A 91 -9.64 2.45 -10.14
N LEU A 92 -8.43 2.38 -10.70
CA LEU A 92 -7.68 3.55 -11.21
C LEU A 92 -7.82 3.74 -12.73
N GLY A 93 -8.41 2.79 -13.46
CA GLY A 93 -8.45 2.78 -14.92
C GLY A 93 -7.26 2.07 -15.56
N THR A 94 -6.99 2.34 -16.84
CA THR A 94 -5.93 1.63 -17.60
C THR A 94 -4.52 2.19 -17.40
N HIS A 95 -4.43 3.44 -16.97
CA HIS A 95 -3.20 4.19 -16.81
C HIS A 95 -3.08 4.71 -15.37
N THR A 96 -1.85 4.90 -14.92
CA THR A 96 -1.57 5.59 -13.66
C THR A 96 -0.32 6.45 -13.79
N LEU A 97 -0.17 7.40 -12.86
CA LEU A 97 1.03 8.21 -12.74
C LEU A 97 2.06 7.48 -11.89
N THR A 98 3.29 7.43 -12.39
CA THR A 98 4.47 7.02 -11.65
C THR A 98 4.83 8.04 -10.57
N GLU A 99 5.77 7.69 -9.69
CA GLU A 99 6.35 8.59 -8.69
C GLU A 99 7.07 9.82 -9.29
N HIS A 100 7.33 9.82 -10.60
CA HIS A 100 7.90 10.94 -11.35
C HIS A 100 6.85 11.68 -12.19
N GLY A 101 5.55 11.43 -11.98
CA GLY A 101 4.46 12.07 -12.72
C GLY A 101 4.30 11.62 -14.17
N ARG A 102 5.03 10.60 -14.63
CA ARG A 102 4.84 10.01 -15.97
C ARG A 102 3.66 9.07 -15.97
N GLU A 103 2.81 9.18 -16.98
CA GLU A 103 1.70 8.26 -17.21
C GLU A 103 2.20 6.93 -17.77
N VAL A 104 1.79 5.81 -17.17
CA VAL A 104 2.16 4.46 -17.57
C VAL A 104 0.94 3.55 -17.51
N CYS A 105 0.79 2.66 -18.50
CA CYS A 105 -0.23 1.62 -18.46
C CYS A 105 0.01 0.67 -17.28
N ILE A 106 -1.01 0.42 -16.45
CA ILE A 106 -0.91 -0.46 -15.27
C ILE A 106 -0.44 -1.88 -15.65
N GLN A 107 -0.75 -2.35 -16.86
CA GLN A 107 -0.30 -3.65 -17.35
C GLN A 107 1.23 -3.70 -17.58
N LEU A 108 1.82 -2.56 -17.92
CA LEU A 108 3.26 -2.42 -18.22
C LEU A 108 4.06 -1.91 -17.02
N ALA A 109 3.41 -1.32 -16.02
CA ALA A 109 4.07 -0.82 -14.82
C ALA A 109 4.92 -1.91 -14.14
N PRO A 110 6.17 -1.60 -13.72
CA PRO A 110 7.01 -2.54 -12.99
C PRO A 110 6.33 -3.01 -11.71
N THR A 111 6.43 -4.31 -11.40
CA THR A 111 5.68 -4.91 -10.29
C THR A 111 5.97 -4.24 -8.95
N HIS A 112 7.20 -3.81 -8.70
CA HIS A 112 7.59 -3.19 -7.44
C HIS A 112 7.02 -1.77 -7.25
N HIS A 113 6.46 -1.13 -8.29
CA HIS A 113 5.73 0.13 -8.14
C HIS A 113 4.22 -0.07 -7.92
N LEU A 114 3.68 -1.27 -8.21
CA LEU A 114 2.24 -1.52 -8.11
C LEU A 114 1.68 -1.35 -6.69
N PRO A 115 2.35 -1.79 -5.60
CA PRO A 115 1.81 -1.58 -4.25
C PRO A 115 1.64 -0.11 -3.87
N LYS A 116 2.57 0.77 -4.29
CA LYS A 116 2.42 2.22 -4.06
C LYS A 116 1.13 2.78 -4.69
N GLN A 117 0.68 2.20 -5.81
CA GLN A 117 -0.57 2.61 -6.46
C GLN A 117 -1.81 2.21 -5.64
N GLN A 118 -1.69 1.24 -4.73
CA GLN A 118 -2.76 0.92 -3.78
C GLN A 118 -2.94 2.03 -2.73
N ALA A 119 -1.89 2.80 -2.42
CA ALA A 119 -2.00 4.00 -1.58
C ALA A 119 -2.88 5.06 -2.27
N LYS A 120 -2.62 5.29 -3.56
CA LYS A 120 -3.43 6.21 -4.37
C LYS A 120 -4.89 5.79 -4.43
N LEU A 121 -5.17 4.48 -4.53
CA LEU A 121 -6.53 3.97 -4.41
C LEU A 121 -7.17 4.30 -3.08
N TRP A 122 -6.46 4.04 -1.99
CA TRP A 122 -6.92 4.35 -0.65
C TRP A 122 -7.17 5.85 -0.46
N GLU A 123 -6.43 6.69 -1.18
CA GLU A 123 -6.56 8.14 -1.09
C GLU A 123 -7.71 8.71 -1.92
N GLU A 124 -7.79 8.32 -3.20
CA GLU A 124 -8.65 8.91 -4.23
C GLU A 124 -10.02 8.26 -4.35
N LEU A 125 -10.11 6.93 -4.22
CA LEU A 125 -11.39 6.24 -4.44
C LEU A 125 -12.45 6.64 -3.40
N PRO A 126 -12.12 6.81 -2.10
CA PRO A 126 -13.09 7.34 -1.14
C PRO A 126 -13.60 8.73 -1.48
N ARG A 127 -12.78 9.57 -2.11
CA ARG A 127 -13.18 10.90 -2.57
C ARG A 127 -14.17 10.82 -3.73
N GLN A 128 -13.94 9.91 -4.68
CA GLN A 128 -14.89 9.68 -5.78
C GLN A 128 -16.24 9.19 -5.24
N GLN A 129 -16.23 8.26 -4.29
CA GLN A 129 -17.44 7.72 -3.66
C GLN A 129 -18.18 8.74 -2.79
N ALA A 130 -17.47 9.76 -2.29
CA ALA A 130 -18.06 10.81 -1.47
C ALA A 130 -19.12 11.62 -2.22
N ALA A 131 -18.99 11.76 -3.55
CA ALA A 131 -19.96 12.45 -4.39
C ALA A 131 -21.36 11.81 -4.37
N ASP A 132 -21.44 10.50 -4.07
CA ASP A 132 -22.69 9.76 -4.00
C ASP A 132 -23.32 9.79 -2.58
N VAL A 133 -22.63 10.36 -1.58
CA VAL A 133 -23.11 10.41 -0.20
C VAL A 133 -23.89 11.71 0.02
N ASP A 134 -25.20 11.59 0.24
CA ASP A 134 -26.05 12.72 0.65
C ASP A 134 -25.77 13.10 2.11
N ILE A 135 -24.79 13.98 2.31
CA ILE A 135 -24.51 14.60 3.61
C ILE A 135 -25.16 15.98 3.62
N LYS A 136 -26.30 16.09 4.31
CA LYS A 136 -26.75 17.39 4.84
C LYS A 136 -25.60 17.96 5.66
N SER A 137 -25.27 19.26 5.50
CA SER A 137 -24.10 19.96 6.06
C SER A 137 -23.90 19.79 7.59
N THR A 138 -23.60 18.58 8.04
CA THR A 138 -23.38 18.21 9.41
C THR A 138 -21.88 18.22 9.68
N PRO A 139 -21.46 18.68 10.87
CA PRO A 139 -20.07 18.64 11.24
C PRO A 139 -19.57 17.19 11.29
N PRO A 140 -18.27 16.95 11.08
CA PRO A 140 -17.68 15.63 11.25
C PRO A 140 -18.00 15.10 12.64
N THR A 141 -18.48 13.86 12.70
CA THR A 141 -18.75 13.16 13.95
C THR A 141 -17.44 12.75 14.63
N GLN A 142 -17.47 12.56 15.95
CA GLN A 142 -16.26 12.22 16.75
C GLN A 142 -15.56 10.95 16.23
N ASP A 143 -16.34 9.98 15.75
CA ASP A 143 -15.83 8.73 15.24
C ASP A 143 -15.01 8.88 13.92
N ILE A 144 -15.30 9.91 13.12
CA ILE A 144 -14.46 10.29 11.97
C ILE A 144 -13.12 10.86 12.45
N ILE A 145 -13.14 11.70 13.49
CA ILE A 145 -11.94 12.29 14.08
C ILE A 145 -11.05 11.18 14.65
N ASP A 146 -11.64 10.21 15.34
CA ASP A 146 -10.93 9.10 15.95
C ASP A 146 -10.36 8.10 14.91
N ALA A 147 -10.98 8.00 13.73
CA ALA A 147 -10.50 7.19 12.61
C ALA A 147 -9.32 7.84 11.85
N ALA A 148 -9.20 9.17 11.89
CA ALA A 148 -8.25 9.92 11.07
C ALA A 148 -6.77 9.51 11.23
N PRO A 149 -6.24 9.27 12.45
CA PRO A 149 -4.84 8.84 12.63
C PRO A 149 -4.55 7.51 11.92
N PHE A 150 -5.47 6.55 12.03
CA PHE A 150 -5.33 5.24 11.38
C PHE A 150 -5.41 5.35 9.86
N ILE A 151 -6.36 6.12 9.36
CA ILE A 151 -6.52 6.38 7.92
C ILE A 151 -5.24 6.99 7.33
N LYS A 152 -4.66 7.99 8.01
CA LYS A 152 -3.40 8.63 7.60
C LYS A 152 -2.25 7.63 7.63
N GLN A 153 -2.16 6.82 8.67
CA GLN A 153 -1.08 5.84 8.82
C GLN A 153 -1.15 4.72 7.77
N ILE A 154 -2.36 4.23 7.46
CA ILE A 154 -2.59 3.22 6.41
C ILE A 154 -2.13 3.78 5.05
N ALA A 155 -2.59 4.98 4.67
CA ALA A 155 -2.20 5.60 3.41
C ALA A 155 -0.67 5.79 3.32
N TYR A 156 -0.05 6.30 4.38
CA TYR A 156 1.40 6.44 4.47
C TYR A 156 2.12 5.11 4.27
N GLN A 157 1.72 4.06 5.00
CA GLN A 157 2.36 2.74 4.90
C GLN A 157 2.23 2.13 3.51
N LEU A 158 1.04 2.19 2.90
CA LEU A 158 0.85 1.73 1.52
C LEU A 158 1.75 2.52 0.54
N GLY A 159 1.91 3.83 0.76
CA GLY A 159 2.80 4.70 -0.02
C GLY A 159 4.28 4.30 0.10
N GLN A 160 4.67 3.63 1.19
CA GLN A 160 6.00 3.05 1.41
C GLN A 160 6.15 1.63 0.83
N ASN A 161 5.42 1.33 -0.26
CA ASN A 161 5.46 0.04 -0.95
C ASN A 161 5.08 -1.15 -0.05
N GLN A 162 4.06 -0.96 0.78
CA GLN A 162 3.53 -1.99 1.67
C GLN A 162 2.18 -2.50 1.16
N VAL A 163 1.76 -3.68 1.60
CA VAL A 163 0.50 -4.33 1.22
C VAL A 163 -0.21 -4.90 2.44
N PHE A 164 -1.52 -5.09 2.33
CA PHE A 164 -2.29 -5.82 3.33
C PHE A 164 -1.97 -7.31 3.29
N ILE A 165 -1.43 -7.83 4.39
CA ILE A 165 -1.15 -9.24 4.61
C ILE A 165 -2.11 -9.78 5.67
N LYS A 166 -2.83 -10.85 5.35
CA LYS A 166 -3.62 -11.61 6.33
C LYS A 166 -2.69 -12.46 7.17
N LYS A 167 -2.72 -12.24 8.49
CA LYS A 167 -2.03 -13.07 9.48
C LYS A 167 -2.89 -14.26 9.85
N ASN A 168 -2.22 -15.37 10.13
CA ASN A 168 -2.87 -16.56 10.65
C ASN A 168 -3.48 -16.23 12.03
N PRO A 169 -4.77 -16.55 12.28
CA PRO A 169 -5.45 -16.30 13.54
C PRO A 169 -4.80 -16.99 14.75
N ALA A 170 -3.89 -17.95 14.54
CA ALA A 170 -3.16 -18.63 15.61
C ALA A 170 -2.31 -17.69 16.48
N VAL A 171 -1.95 -16.50 16.00
CA VAL A 171 -1.29 -15.47 16.82
C VAL A 171 -2.36 -14.46 17.26
N PRO A 172 -2.73 -14.42 18.56
CA PRO A 172 -3.76 -13.51 19.06
C PRO A 172 -3.19 -12.10 19.11
N LEU A 173 -3.29 -11.39 18.00
CA LEU A 173 -3.08 -9.95 17.95
C LEU A 173 -4.45 -9.27 18.07
N PRO A 174 -4.60 -8.28 18.95
CA PRO A 174 -5.82 -7.48 19.00
C PRO A 174 -5.89 -6.56 17.77
N CYS A 175 -7.10 -6.26 17.32
CA CYS A 175 -7.32 -5.20 16.35
C CYS A 175 -6.82 -3.87 16.92
N SER A 176 -6.15 -3.06 16.08
CA SER A 176 -5.59 -1.77 16.49
C SER A 176 -6.64 -0.66 16.65
N LEU A 177 -7.85 -0.87 16.12
CA LEU A 177 -8.96 0.06 16.30
C LEU A 177 -9.60 -0.16 17.68
N HIS A 178 -9.60 0.88 18.51
CA HIS A 178 -10.12 0.81 19.88
C HIS A 178 -11.60 0.46 19.95
N CYS A 179 -12.40 0.88 18.97
CA CYS A 179 -13.83 0.57 18.87
C CYS A 179 -14.14 -0.71 18.05
N CYS A 180 -13.19 -1.65 17.98
CA CYS A 180 -13.35 -2.88 17.19
C CYS A 180 -14.56 -3.72 17.64
N THR A 181 -14.82 -3.78 18.95
CA THR A 181 -15.94 -4.55 19.50
C THR A 181 -17.26 -3.99 19.00
N GLU A 182 -17.45 -2.67 19.11
CA GLU A 182 -18.64 -1.95 18.68
C GLU A 182 -18.85 -2.08 17.17
N VAL A 183 -17.77 -1.93 16.38
CA VAL A 183 -17.82 -2.13 14.92
C VAL A 183 -18.26 -3.56 14.59
N ARG A 184 -17.76 -4.57 15.31
CA ARG A 184 -18.15 -5.97 15.07
C ARG A 184 -19.57 -6.25 15.50
N GLU A 185 -20.01 -5.74 16.65
CA GLU A 185 -21.38 -5.88 17.13
C GLU A 185 -22.39 -5.28 16.16
N ALA A 186 -22.10 -4.09 15.60
CA ALA A 186 -22.91 -3.47 14.55
C ALA A 186 -23.02 -4.33 13.28
N ASN A 187 -22.07 -5.25 13.07
CA ASN A 187 -22.04 -6.20 11.96
C ASN A 187 -22.49 -7.63 12.36
N GLY A 188 -23.18 -7.80 13.50
CA GLY A 188 -23.70 -9.08 13.96
C GLY A 188 -22.67 -9.99 14.65
N ASN A 189 -21.59 -9.40 15.18
CA ASN A 189 -20.48 -10.06 15.87
C ASN A 189 -19.90 -11.29 15.13
N PRO A 190 -19.48 -11.12 13.87
CA PRO A 190 -19.00 -12.22 13.05
C PRO A 190 -17.68 -12.81 13.60
N PRO A 191 -17.39 -14.10 13.35
CA PRO A 191 -16.15 -14.71 13.80
C PRO A 191 -14.92 -13.98 13.25
N HIS A 192 -13.87 -13.92 14.06
CA HIS A 192 -12.64 -13.24 13.69
C HIS A 192 -11.91 -14.05 12.61
N ASP A 193 -11.86 -13.54 11.38
CA ASP A 193 -11.27 -14.26 10.24
C ASP A 193 -9.75 -14.13 10.17
N GLY A 194 -9.15 -13.38 11.09
CA GLY A 194 -7.74 -13.04 11.16
C GLY A 194 -7.54 -11.52 11.16
N LEU A 195 -6.31 -11.06 11.35
CA LEU A 195 -5.97 -9.65 11.17
C LEU A 195 -5.33 -9.43 9.80
N LEU A 196 -5.66 -8.30 9.20
CA LEU A 196 -4.95 -7.70 8.09
C LEU A 196 -3.93 -6.72 8.65
N VAL A 197 -2.66 -7.02 8.48
CA VAL A 197 -1.56 -6.12 8.84
C VAL A 197 -0.98 -5.50 7.57
N ILE A 198 -0.33 -4.36 7.70
CA ILE A 198 0.37 -3.74 6.56
C ILE A 198 1.87 -4.09 6.66
N GLU A 199 2.40 -4.73 5.63
CA GLU A 199 3.79 -5.18 5.59
C GLU A 199 4.51 -4.80 4.29
N PRO A 200 5.85 -4.67 4.31
CA PRO A 200 6.65 -4.47 3.10
C PRO A 200 6.36 -5.49 1.99
N PHE A 201 6.08 -5.00 0.79
CA PHE A 201 6.03 -5.85 -0.40
C PHE A 201 7.46 -6.13 -0.90
N VAL A 202 8.03 -7.26 -0.46
CA VAL A 202 9.41 -7.63 -0.83
C VAL A 202 9.47 -8.10 -2.30
N ASP A 203 8.70 -9.13 -2.62
CA ASP A 203 8.58 -9.66 -3.98
C ASP A 203 7.24 -10.39 -4.16
N ALA A 204 6.72 -10.41 -5.39
CA ALA A 204 5.50 -11.15 -5.75
C ALA A 204 5.58 -12.66 -5.45
N LEU A 205 6.78 -13.24 -5.35
CA LEU A 205 7.03 -14.63 -4.97
C LEU A 205 6.71 -14.90 -3.50
N THR A 206 6.80 -13.87 -2.65
CA THR A 206 6.61 -13.99 -1.19
C THR A 206 5.15 -13.88 -0.77
N VAL A 207 4.25 -13.59 -1.70
CA VAL A 207 2.84 -13.33 -1.43
C VAL A 207 1.92 -14.10 -2.37
N ARG A 208 0.71 -14.41 -1.90
CA ARG A 208 -0.37 -15.00 -2.69
C ARG A 208 -1.66 -14.21 -2.44
N PRO A 209 -2.40 -13.80 -3.48
CA PRO A 209 -3.65 -13.08 -3.29
C PRO A 209 -4.72 -13.99 -2.67
N ILE A 210 -5.47 -13.49 -1.69
CA ILE A 210 -6.52 -14.27 -1.00
C ILE A 210 -7.80 -14.28 -1.82
N ASN A 211 -8.21 -13.12 -2.33
CA ASN A 211 -9.51 -12.91 -2.96
C ASN A 211 -9.39 -12.62 -4.47
N SER A 212 -8.58 -13.39 -5.20
CA SER A 212 -8.29 -13.12 -6.62
C SER A 212 -9.54 -13.04 -7.52
N LYS A 213 -10.63 -13.73 -7.18
CA LYS A 213 -11.90 -13.73 -7.94
C LYS A 213 -12.77 -12.50 -7.67
N GLN A 214 -12.62 -11.86 -6.51
CA GLN A 214 -13.41 -10.69 -6.08
C GLN A 214 -12.62 -9.38 -6.12
N ALA A 215 -11.43 -9.40 -6.71
CA ALA A 215 -10.51 -8.25 -6.74
C ALA A 215 -11.11 -6.97 -7.36
N LYS A 216 -12.16 -7.07 -8.18
CA LYS A 216 -12.87 -5.91 -8.76
C LYS A 216 -13.86 -5.24 -7.81
N LEU A 217 -14.31 -5.95 -6.79
CA LEU A 217 -15.33 -5.48 -5.84
C LEU A 217 -14.73 -5.16 -4.47
N ALA A 218 -13.53 -5.67 -4.18
CA ALA A 218 -12.85 -5.43 -2.92
C ALA A 218 -12.37 -3.97 -2.85
N LYS A 219 -12.58 -3.31 -1.71
CA LYS A 219 -12.06 -1.95 -1.43
C LYS A 219 -10.52 -1.92 -1.38
N TYR A 220 -9.90 -3.06 -1.05
CA TYR A 220 -8.47 -3.23 -0.93
C TYR A 220 -8.06 -4.66 -1.31
N LEU A 221 -6.87 -4.81 -1.88
CA LEU A 221 -6.29 -6.11 -2.19
C LEU A 221 -5.51 -6.66 -0.98
N THR A 222 -5.80 -7.92 -0.65
CA THR A 222 -5.19 -8.66 0.46
C THR A 222 -4.36 -9.85 -0.04
N PHE A 223 -3.29 -10.14 0.68
CA PHE A 223 -2.40 -11.26 0.40
C PHE A 223 -2.13 -12.10 1.64
N GLU A 224 -1.69 -13.33 1.43
CA GLU A 224 -1.04 -14.17 2.43
C GLU A 224 0.44 -14.27 2.13
N ARG A 225 1.28 -14.42 3.15
CA ARG A 225 2.69 -14.77 2.97
C ARG A 225 2.81 -16.22 2.55
N VAL A 226 3.54 -16.45 1.47
CA VAL A 226 3.90 -17.79 1.04
C VAL A 226 5.28 -18.13 1.60
N LEU A 227 5.30 -18.98 2.63
CA LEU A 227 6.52 -19.57 3.15
C LEU A 227 6.86 -20.81 2.32
N VAL A 228 7.42 -20.59 1.13
CA VAL A 228 7.88 -21.72 0.31
C VAL A 228 9.10 -22.33 1.00
N SER A 229 9.13 -23.65 1.16
CA SER A 229 10.32 -24.38 1.67
C SER A 229 11.60 -24.05 0.88
N LYS A 230 11.48 -23.73 -0.41
CA LYS A 230 12.59 -23.25 -1.27
C LYS A 230 13.08 -21.83 -0.94
N LEU A 231 12.29 -21.03 -0.25
CA LEU A 231 12.69 -19.73 0.30
C LEU A 231 13.25 -19.85 1.72
N SER A 232 13.37 -21.06 2.28
CA SER A 232 13.91 -21.27 3.64
C SER A 232 15.29 -20.64 3.84
N VAL A 233 16.16 -20.65 2.82
CA VAL A 233 17.48 -20.00 2.87
C VAL A 233 17.35 -18.48 3.01
N TYR A 234 16.35 -17.88 2.37
CA TYR A 234 16.08 -16.44 2.42
C TYR A 234 15.18 -16.05 3.59
N TYR A 235 14.54 -17.02 4.24
CA TYR A 235 13.54 -16.78 5.27
C TYR A 235 14.09 -16.01 6.48
N PRO A 236 15.30 -16.27 7.01
CA PRO A 236 15.87 -15.45 8.08
C PRO A 236 16.04 -13.98 7.68
N THR A 237 16.49 -13.72 6.45
CA THR A 237 16.66 -12.36 5.91
C THR A 237 15.30 -11.69 5.72
N LEU A 238 14.34 -12.39 5.12
CA LEU A 238 12.96 -11.90 4.96
C LEU A 238 12.32 -11.59 6.32
N LYS A 239 12.52 -12.47 7.31
CA LYS A 239 12.01 -12.29 8.67
C LYS A 239 12.59 -11.03 9.33
N LYS A 240 13.89 -10.76 9.15
CA LYS A 240 14.55 -9.54 9.61
C LYS A 240 14.05 -8.29 8.88
N MET A 241 13.89 -8.35 7.55
CA MET A 241 13.44 -7.22 6.73
C MET A 241 11.99 -6.82 7.01
N ILE A 242 11.10 -7.81 7.08
CA ILE A 242 9.67 -7.58 7.33
C ILE A 242 9.43 -7.28 8.82
N LYS A 243 10.41 -7.57 9.67
CA LYS A 243 10.26 -7.61 11.14
C LYS A 243 8.97 -8.33 11.50
N LEU A 244 8.81 -9.57 11.02
CA LEU A 244 7.57 -10.36 11.16
C LEU A 244 7.05 -10.45 12.60
N ASP A 245 7.95 -10.25 13.57
CA ASP A 245 7.70 -10.33 15.01
C ASP A 245 7.38 -8.96 15.65
N THR A 246 7.58 -7.82 14.97
CA THR A 246 7.13 -6.51 15.47
C THR A 246 5.68 -6.30 15.08
N CYS A 247 4.81 -6.16 16.07
CA CYS A 247 3.39 -5.87 15.91
C CYS A 247 3.19 -4.54 15.17
N GLY A 248 3.07 -4.59 13.85
CA GLY A 248 2.52 -3.49 13.07
C GLY A 248 1.03 -3.28 13.40
N LEU A 249 0.46 -2.19 12.89
CA LEU A 249 -0.99 -2.02 12.92
C LEU A 249 -1.66 -3.21 12.22
N GLY A 250 -2.63 -3.80 12.92
CA GLY A 250 -3.43 -4.90 12.43
C GLY A 250 -4.90 -4.60 12.62
N PHE A 251 -5.69 -4.74 11.57
CA PHE A 251 -7.13 -4.50 11.59
C PHE A 251 -7.86 -5.77 11.19
N CYS A 252 -8.99 -6.08 11.83
CA CYS A 252 -9.91 -7.05 11.24
C CYS A 252 -10.53 -6.45 9.97
N SER A 253 -11.05 -7.30 9.09
CA SER A 253 -11.70 -6.89 7.84
C SER A 253 -12.79 -5.81 8.06
N TYR A 254 -13.64 -6.00 9.06
CA TYR A 254 -14.71 -5.05 9.41
C TYR A 254 -14.21 -3.68 9.86
N CYS A 255 -13.14 -3.64 10.66
CA CYS A 255 -12.54 -2.37 11.07
C CYS A 255 -11.89 -1.65 9.90
N LEU A 256 -11.31 -2.39 8.95
CA LEU A 256 -10.73 -1.79 7.76
C LEU A 256 -11.80 -1.22 6.82
N ASP A 257 -12.94 -1.92 6.67
CA ASP A 257 -14.11 -1.42 5.95
C ASP A 257 -14.73 -0.20 6.64
N TYR A 258 -14.81 -0.23 7.98
CA TYR A 258 -15.26 0.93 8.76
C TYR A 258 -14.36 2.15 8.55
N LEU A 259 -13.03 1.99 8.60
CA LEU A 259 -12.08 3.08 8.34
C LEU A 259 -12.21 3.63 6.91
N TRP A 260 -12.47 2.76 5.93
CA TRP A 260 -12.77 3.17 4.57
C TRP A 260 -14.02 4.06 4.52
N ASP A 261 -15.12 3.60 5.12
CA ASP A 261 -16.40 4.30 5.07
C ASP A 261 -16.32 5.66 5.80
N ARG A 262 -15.63 5.73 6.94
CA ARG A 262 -15.34 7.01 7.61
C ARG A 262 -14.55 7.96 6.74
N ARG A 263 -13.62 7.45 5.92
CA ARG A 263 -12.87 8.28 4.95
C ARG A 263 -13.78 8.81 3.84
N VAL A 264 -14.71 8.00 3.31
CA VAL A 264 -15.70 8.44 2.33
C VAL A 264 -16.56 9.57 2.91
N ILE A 265 -17.10 9.38 4.12
CA ILE A 265 -17.93 10.37 4.81
C ILE A 265 -17.13 11.66 5.07
N ALA A 266 -15.87 11.54 5.50
CA ALA A 266 -15.01 12.69 5.73
C ALA A 266 -14.84 13.56 4.47
N TRP A 267 -14.65 12.93 3.29
CA TRP A 267 -14.59 13.64 2.02
C TRP A 267 -15.91 14.31 1.67
N ALA A 268 -17.04 13.63 1.84
CA ALA A 268 -18.35 14.20 1.55
C ALA A 268 -18.65 15.42 2.45
N CYS A 269 -18.23 15.40 3.72
CA CYS A 269 -18.31 16.57 4.61
C CYS A 269 -17.43 17.75 4.12
N LEU A 270 -16.27 17.49 3.51
CA LEU A 270 -15.40 18.52 2.95
C LEU A 270 -16.03 19.15 1.70
N ASP A 271 -16.52 18.32 0.77
CA ASP A 271 -17.14 18.77 -0.48
C ASP A 271 -18.42 19.60 -0.20
N ALA A 272 -19.22 19.20 0.80
CA ALA A 272 -20.39 19.96 1.23
C ALA A 272 -20.03 21.34 1.80
N LYS A 273 -18.90 21.45 2.53
CA LYS A 273 -18.41 22.74 3.05
C LYS A 273 -17.92 23.66 1.93
N GLU A 274 -17.17 23.12 0.97
CA GLU A 274 -16.71 23.89 -0.20
C GLU A 274 -17.89 24.42 -1.02
N SER A 275 -18.91 23.59 -1.21
CA SER A 275 -20.16 23.98 -1.90
C SER A 275 -20.92 25.07 -1.16
N ALA A 276 -21.07 24.95 0.17
CA ALA A 276 -21.74 25.97 0.99
C ALA A 276 -21.03 27.34 0.93
N VAL A 277 -19.70 27.35 0.99
CA VAL A 277 -18.90 28.58 0.84
C VAL A 277 -19.09 29.17 -0.55
N SER A 278 -19.10 28.35 -1.60
CA SER A 278 -19.33 28.84 -2.97
C SER A 278 -20.73 29.44 -3.16
N SER A 279 -21.75 28.95 -2.46
CA SER A 279 -23.13 29.45 -2.56
C SER A 279 -23.41 30.71 -1.73
N GLY A 280 -22.62 30.97 -0.68
CA GLY A 280 -22.81 32.12 0.21
C GLY A 280 -22.01 33.37 -0.16
N ASP A 281 -21.02 33.25 -1.05
CA ASP A 281 -19.96 34.27 -1.19
C ASP A 281 -19.61 34.64 -2.66
N VAL A 282 -20.46 34.31 -3.64
CA VAL A 282 -20.17 34.64 -5.06
C VAL A 282 -19.99 36.14 -5.28
N GLU A 283 -20.71 37.00 -4.55
CA GLU A 283 -20.68 38.44 -4.77
C GLU A 283 -19.57 39.18 -4.00
N HIS A 284 -19.04 38.61 -2.90
CA HIS A 284 -18.01 39.27 -2.09
C HIS A 284 -16.59 38.71 -2.29
N ASN A 285 -16.45 37.46 -2.73
CA ASN A 285 -15.14 36.80 -2.87
C ASN A 285 -14.49 37.00 -4.26
N ILE A 286 -15.27 37.32 -5.30
CA ILE A 286 -14.73 37.68 -6.62
C ILE A 286 -14.01 39.05 -6.55
N GLN A 287 -14.55 40.02 -5.82
CA GLN A 287 -13.95 41.35 -5.67
C GLN A 287 -12.61 41.30 -4.91
N ARG A 288 -12.52 40.52 -3.82
CA ARG A 288 -11.25 40.36 -3.07
C ARG A 288 -10.15 39.61 -3.82
N ARG A 289 -10.51 38.66 -4.70
CA ARG A 289 -9.52 37.91 -5.49
C ARG A 289 -8.94 38.73 -6.65
N ILE A 290 -9.64 39.75 -7.15
CA ILE A 290 -9.11 40.67 -8.17
C ILE A 290 -8.13 41.69 -7.55
N GLU A 291 -8.37 42.14 -6.31
CA GLU A 291 -7.49 43.09 -5.61
C GLU A 291 -6.17 42.45 -5.14
N HIS A 292 -6.19 41.15 -4.77
CA HIS A 292 -4.97 40.46 -4.32
C HIS A 292 -4.02 40.03 -5.45
N PHE A 293 -4.46 40.04 -6.71
CA PHE A 293 -3.61 39.72 -7.87
C PHE A 293 -3.00 40.95 -8.55
N THR A 294 -3.44 42.17 -8.21
CA THR A 294 -3.01 43.41 -8.88
C THR A 294 -1.92 44.19 -8.14
N TYR A 295 -1.60 43.87 -6.89
CA TYR A 295 -0.62 44.63 -6.08
C TYR A 295 0.64 43.85 -5.64
N GLY A 296 0.88 42.65 -6.16
CA GLY A 296 2.00 41.79 -5.74
C GLY A 296 3.15 41.66 -6.74
N SER A 297 3.34 42.61 -7.66
CA SER A 297 4.45 42.56 -8.64
C SER A 297 5.01 43.95 -8.90
N THR A 298 5.77 44.46 -7.94
CA THR A 298 6.83 45.44 -8.21
C THR A 298 7.97 45.21 -7.21
N ILE A 299 9.05 44.65 -7.77
CA ILE A 299 10.47 44.66 -7.38
C ILE A 299 10.83 44.09 -6.01
#